data_AF-A0A7V5U2J0-F1
#
_entry.id   AF-A0A7V5U2J0-F1
#
_cell.length_a   1.000
_cell.length_b   1.000
_cell.length_c   1.000
_cell.angle_alpha   90.00
_cell.angle_beta   90.00
_cell.angle_gamma   90.00
#
_symmetry.space_group_name_H-M   'P 1'
#
loop_
_entity.id
_entity.type
_entity.pdbx_description
1 polymer ?
#
loop_
_entity_poly.entity_id
_entity_poly.type
_entity_poly.pdbx_seq_one_letter_code
_entity_poly.pdbx_strand_id
1 'polypeptide(L)'
;MSGKELIFQLVTLNDSCRKALEEEDFARLKALMQLKKELLALLKKFPFSEEDLPAIERALRQEEELAMLTLSKKRSLTQRLASNLH
;
A
#
# COMPACT_ATOMS: atom_id res chain seq x y z
N MET A 1 -0.68 -2.59 -22.21
CA MET A 1 -0.20 -2.37 -20.83
C MET A 1 0.65 -3.57 -20.44
N SER A 2 1.92 -3.34 -20.14
CA SER A 2 2.89 -4.41 -19.81
C SER A 2 2.86 -4.77 -18.31
N GLY A 3 3.40 -5.93 -17.94
CA GLY A 3 3.54 -6.34 -16.54
C GLY A 3 4.38 -5.34 -15.74
N LYS A 4 5.43 -4.80 -16.36
CA LYS A 4 6.28 -3.74 -15.80
C LYS A 4 5.50 -2.46 -15.49
N GLU A 5 4.57 -2.06 -16.36
CA GLU A 5 3.70 -0.90 -16.10
C GLU A 5 2.75 -1.16 -14.91
N LEU A 6 2.21 -2.37 -14.78
CA LEU A 6 1.33 -2.71 -13.64
C LEU A 6 2.11 -2.73 -12.32
N ILE A 7 3.34 -3.25 -12.31
CA ILE A 7 4.20 -3.24 -11.13
C ILE A 7 4.59 -1.81 -10.75
N PHE A 8 4.90 -0.97 -11.73
CA PHE A 8 5.20 0.45 -11.51
C PHE A 8 3.99 1.20 -10.91
N GLN A 9 2.78 0.92 -11.40
CA GLN A 9 1.55 1.47 -10.82
C GLN A 9 1.35 1.00 -9.37
N LEU A 10 1.69 -0.26 -9.04
CA LEU A 10 1.58 -0.77 -7.68
C LEU A 10 2.54 -0.05 -6.73
N VAL A 11 3.80 0.14 -7.13
CA VAL A 11 4.79 0.92 -6.38
C VAL A 11 4.29 2.35 -6.15
N THR A 12 3.75 2.99 -7.19
CA THR A 12 3.21 4.36 -7.10
C THR A 12 2.01 4.45 -6.14
N LEU A 13 1.13 3.45 -6.16
CA LEU A 13 0.01 3.36 -5.23
C LEU A 13 0.49 3.16 -3.79
N ASN A 14 1.56 2.38 -3.59
CA ASN A 14 2.13 2.13 -2.26
C ASN A 14 2.70 3.41 -1.65
N ASP A 15 3.46 4.18 -2.44
CA ASP A 15 3.97 5.49 -2.02
C ASP A 15 2.82 6.47 -1.73
N SER A 16 1.77 6.45 -2.53
CA SER A 16 0.59 7.30 -2.32
C SER A 16 -0.17 6.92 -1.05
N CYS A 17 -0.30 5.62 -0.74
CA CYS A 17 -0.91 5.15 0.49
C CYS A 17 -0.08 5.57 1.71
N ARG A 18 1.25 5.49 1.62
CA ARG A 18 2.16 5.94 2.68
C ARG A 18 1.95 7.43 2.98
N LYS A 19 1.94 8.28 1.96
CA LYS A 19 1.67 9.71 2.11
C LYS A 19 0.31 9.99 2.74
N ALA A 20 -0.74 9.34 2.26
CA ALA A 20 -2.08 9.51 2.84
C ALA A 20 -2.13 9.09 4.33
N LEU A 21 -1.38 8.05 4.71
CA LEU A 21 -1.29 7.58 6.08
C LEU A 21 -0.44 8.51 6.98
N GLU A 22 0.60 9.12 6.45
CA GLU A 22 1.41 10.16 7.12
C GLU A 22 0.60 11.44 7.37
N GLU A 23 -0.18 11.85 6.37
CA GLU A 23 -1.08 13.01 6.39
C GLU A 23 -2.37 12.79 7.20
N GLU A 24 -2.61 11.56 7.69
CA GLU A 24 -3.85 11.15 8.37
C GLU A 24 -5.12 11.34 7.52
N ASP A 25 -4.96 11.35 6.18
CA ASP A 25 -6.06 11.40 5.22
C ASP A 25 -6.61 9.99 4.96
N PHE A 26 -7.44 9.52 5.90
CA PHE A 26 -8.03 8.18 5.83
C PHE A 26 -9.03 8.01 4.68
N ALA A 27 -9.65 9.10 4.21
CA ALA A 27 -10.57 9.05 3.08
C ALA A 27 -9.81 8.76 1.78
N ARG A 28 -8.72 9.49 1.54
CA ARG A 28 -7.79 9.22 0.43
C ARG A 28 -7.16 7.85 0.54
N LEU A 29 -6.71 7.45 1.72
CA LEU A 29 -6.15 6.12 1.95
C LEU A 29 -7.14 5.02 1.56
N LYS A 30 -8.41 5.14 1.94
CA LYS A 30 -9.47 4.19 1.58
C LYS A 30 -9.67 4.09 0.07
N ALA A 31 -9.69 5.23 -0.63
CA ALA A 31 -9.81 5.24 -2.09
C ALA A 31 -8.61 4.58 -2.78
N LEU A 32 -7.40 4.88 -2.33
CA LEU A 32 -6.16 4.28 -2.85
C LEU A 32 -6.10 2.77 -2.63
N MET A 33 -6.53 2.29 -1.45
CA MET A 33 -6.61 0.86 -1.16
C MET A 33 -7.60 0.11 -2.07
N GLN A 34 -8.71 0.75 -2.44
CA GLN A 34 -9.67 0.17 -3.37
C GLN A 34 -9.06 0.00 -4.77
N LEU A 35 -8.42 1.05 -5.31
CA LEU A 35 -7.73 1.01 -6.60
C LEU A 35 -6.65 -0.08 -6.63
N LYS A 36 -5.91 -0.19 -5.53
CA LYS A 36 -4.86 -1.20 -5.37
C LYS A 36 -5.38 -2.63 -5.33
N LYS A 37 -6.55 -2.86 -4.73
CA LYS A 37 -7.22 -4.16 -4.76
C LYS A 37 -7.56 -4.58 -6.19
N GLU A 38 -8.02 -3.64 -7.01
CA GLU A 38 -8.30 -3.86 -8.43
C GLU A 38 -7.01 -4.14 -9.21
N LEU A 39 -5.94 -3.37 -8.98
CA LEU A 39 -4.64 -3.58 -9.61
C LEU A 39 -4.04 -4.96 -9.27
N LEU A 40 -4.11 -5.38 -8.00
CA LEU A 40 -3.66 -6.71 -7.57
C LEU A 40 -4.46 -7.83 -8.25
N ALA A 41 -5.76 -7.65 -8.48
CA ALA A 41 -6.58 -8.61 -9.22
C ALA A 41 -6.15 -8.72 -10.70
N LEU A 42 -5.67 -7.63 -11.30
CA LEU A 42 -5.10 -7.64 -12.65
C LEU A 42 -3.72 -8.31 -12.68
N LEU A 43 -2.84 -7.99 -11.72
CA LEU A 43 -1.50 -8.57 -11.61
C LEU A 43 -1.56 -10.10 -11.50
N LYS A 44 -2.53 -10.67 -10.76
CA LYS A 44 -2.72 -12.14 -10.65
C LYS A 44 -2.97 -12.85 -11.98
N LYS A 45 -3.44 -12.13 -13.00
CA LYS A 45 -3.77 -12.68 -14.32
C LYS A 45 -2.65 -12.44 -15.33
N PHE A 46 -1.60 -11.71 -14.96
CA PHE A 46 -0.54 -11.32 -15.89
C PHE A 46 0.58 -12.37 -15.90
N PRO A 47 1.05 -12.81 -17.08
CA PRO A 47 2.22 -13.67 -17.16
C PRO A 47 3.49 -12.83 -16.95
N PHE A 48 4.19 -13.06 -15.84
CA PHE A 48 5.49 -12.42 -15.55
C PHE A 48 6.64 -13.30 -16.02
N SER A 49 7.77 -12.66 -16.36
CA SER A 49 9.03 -13.35 -16.62
C SER A 49 9.99 -13.20 -15.43
N GLU A 50 11.09 -13.96 -15.44
CA GLU A 50 12.13 -13.84 -14.39
C GLU A 50 12.74 -12.43 -14.32
N GLU A 51 12.76 -11.69 -15.43
CA GLU A 51 13.24 -10.31 -15.47
C GLU A 51 12.37 -9.34 -14.64
N ASP A 52 11.11 -9.71 -14.37
CA ASP A 52 10.19 -8.88 -13.59
C ASP A 52 10.33 -9.11 -12.08
N LEU A 53 11.00 -10.20 -11.65
CA LEU A 53 11.14 -10.59 -10.24
C LEU A 53 11.66 -9.45 -9.34
N PRO A 54 12.74 -8.72 -9.70
CA PRO A 54 13.25 -7.65 -8.83
C PRO A 54 12.22 -6.53 -8.60
N ALA A 55 11.39 -6.24 -9.61
CA ALA A 55 10.36 -5.22 -9.51
C ALA A 55 9.18 -5.69 -8.64
N ILE A 56 8.80 -6.97 -8.76
CA ILE A 56 7.78 -7.60 -7.92
C ILE A 56 8.22 -7.61 -6.45
N GLU A 57 9.45 -8.05 -6.18
CA GLU A 57 10.01 -8.09 -4.82
C GLU A 57 10.03 -6.70 -4.17
N ARG A 58 10.40 -5.66 -4.94
CA ARG A 58 10.36 -4.28 -4.47
C ARG A 58 8.94 -3.85 -4.10
N ALA A 59 7.97 -4.15 -4.94
CA ALA A 59 6.57 -3.80 -4.69
C ALA A 59 6.01 -4.50 -3.43
N LEU A 60 6.35 -5.78 -3.24
CA LEU A 60 5.98 -6.55 -2.05
C LEU A 60 6.64 -6.02 -0.77
N ARG A 61 7.92 -5.64 -0.82
CA ARG A 61 8.62 -5.05 0.33
C ARG A 61 7.98 -3.73 0.77
N GLN A 62 7.65 -2.85 -0.18
CA GLN A 62 6.93 -1.60 0.15
C GLN A 62 5.58 -1.89 0.81
N GLU A 63 5.00 -3.05 0.50
CA GLU A 63 3.72 -3.47 1.04
C GLU A 63 3.78 -3.88 2.51
N GLU A 64 4.81 -4.65 2.85
CA GLU A 64 5.12 -5.02 4.22
C GLU A 64 5.41 -3.77 5.06
N GLU A 65 6.16 -2.82 4.52
CA GLU A 65 6.44 -1.54 5.18
C GLU A 65 5.16 -0.73 5.44
N LEU A 66 4.24 -0.66 4.46
CA LEU A 66 2.97 0.03 4.62
C LEU A 66 2.08 -0.63 5.68
N ALA A 67 2.05 -1.96 5.72
CA ALA A 67 1.31 -2.71 6.73
C ALA A 67 1.84 -2.43 8.15
N MET A 68 3.16 -2.41 8.32
CA MET A 68 3.81 -2.07 9.58
C MET A 68 3.50 -0.64 10.02
N LEU A 69 3.56 0.33 9.09
CA LEU A 69 3.20 1.72 9.38
C LEU A 69 1.72 1.86 9.79
N THR A 70 0.83 1.15 9.12
CA THR A 70 -0.61 1.15 9.43
C THR A 70 -0.88 0.63 10.84
N LEU A 71 -0.23 -0.48 11.22
CA LEU A 71 -0.34 -1.03 12.58
C LEU A 71 0.20 -0.07 13.63
N SER A 72 1.33 0.58 13.35
CA SER A 72 1.92 1.59 14.23
C SER A 72 0.97 2.78 14.45
N LYS A 73 0.44 3.37 13.37
CA LYS A 73 -0.53 4.47 13.43
C LYS A 73 -1.80 4.07 14.18
N LYS A 74 -2.34 2.87 13.95
CA LYS A 74 -3.50 2.35 14.70
C LYS A 74 -3.22 2.29 16.21
N ARG A 75 -2.05 1.77 16.62
CA ARG A 75 -1.66 1.73 18.04
C ARG A 75 -1.57 3.13 18.63
N SER A 76 -0.93 4.07 17.93
CA SER A 76 -0.82 5.46 18.35
C SER A 76 -2.19 6.13 18.54
N LEU A 77 -3.11 5.97 17.58
CA LEU A 77 -4.47 6.50 17.68
C LEU A 77 -5.25 5.89 18.85
N THR A 78 -5.10 4.58 19.06
CA THR A 78 -5.76 3.87 20.17
C THR A 78 -5.26 4.38 21.52
N GLN A 79 -3.95 4.62 21.66
CA GLN A 79 -3.36 5.20 22.87
C GLN A 79 -3.87 6.63 23.11
N ARG A 80 -3.88 7.48 22.08
CA ARG A 80 -4.42 8.86 22.18
C ARG A 80 -5.88 8.87 22.63
N LEU A 81 -6.71 7.97 22.09
CA LEU A 81 -8.11 7.83 22.49
C LEU A 81 -8.23 7.38 23.96
N ALA A 82 -7.44 6.42 24.40
CA ALA A 82 -7.45 5.96 25.79
C ALA A 82 -7.04 7.07 26.76
N SER A 83 -6.04 7.89 26.40
CA SER A 83 -5.60 9.03 27.20
C SER A 83 -6.63 10.17 27.28
N ASN A 84 -7.51 10.32 26.28
CA ASN A 84 -8.56 11.35 26.27
C ASN A 84 -9.85 10.92 27.00
N LEU A 85 -9.93 9.68 27.48
CA LEU A 85 -11.07 9.15 28.23
C LEU A 85 -10.88 9.23 29.76
N HIS A 86 -9.73 9.76 30.22
CA HIS A 86 -9.38 10.03 31.61
C HIS A 86 -9.41 11.53 31.89
#